data_AF-A0ABC8UKV4-F1
#
_entry.id   AF-A0ABC8UKV4-F1
#
_cell.length_a   1.000
_cell.length_b   1.000
_cell.length_c   1.000
_cell.angle_alpha   90.00
_cell.angle_beta   90.00
_cell.angle_gamma   90.00
#
_symmetry.space_group_name_H-M   'P 1'
#
loop_
_entity.id
_entity.type
_entity.pdbx_description
1 polymer ?
#
loop_
_entity_poly.entity_id
_entity_poly.type
_entity_poly.pdbx_seq_one_letter_code
_entity_poly.pdbx_strand_id
1 'polypeptide(L)'
;MDENSAHPFSNNDGAVEISRTLREVPPGDYLFQIKLFSLLSKAEEKRFESSDFESGGYKWKLCLYPNGYEKENGKGHISLYLAILEADTLPFGWEVNVKFELFVYDHMRDKYLTLQ
;
A
#
# COMPACT_ATOMS: atom_id res chain seq x y z
N MET A 1 23.09 -24.74 17.39
CA MET A 1 23.13 -23.27 17.33
C MET A 1 23.40 -23.00 15.86
N ASP A 2 22.39 -22.73 15.04
CA ASP A 2 21.43 -21.64 15.24
C ASP A 2 19.97 -22.04 14.97
N GLU A 3 19.10 -21.63 15.90
CA GLU A 3 17.66 -21.53 15.75
C GLU A 3 17.34 -20.26 14.94
N ASN A 4 16.65 -20.41 13.81
CA ASN A 4 15.65 -19.42 13.42
C ASN A 4 14.64 -20.04 12.44
N SER A 5 13.87 -21.00 12.94
CA SER A 5 12.64 -21.44 12.27
C SER A 5 11.54 -20.47 12.66
N ALA A 6 11.21 -19.52 11.78
CA ALA A 6 10.03 -18.70 11.95
C ALA A 6 8.79 -19.60 11.84
N HIS A 7 8.12 -19.83 12.97
CA HIS A 7 6.86 -20.55 13.00
C HIS A 7 5.74 -19.72 12.34
N PRO A 8 4.89 -20.32 11.49
CA PRO A 8 3.67 -19.67 11.05
C PRO A 8 2.70 -19.54 12.22
N PHE A 9 2.11 -18.35 12.38
CA PHE A 9 1.04 -18.10 13.34
C PHE A 9 -0.25 -18.74 12.82
N SER A 10 -0.54 -19.97 13.26
CA SER A 10 -1.81 -20.65 12.96
C SER A 10 -2.91 -20.17 13.90
N ASN A 11 -3.78 -19.28 13.45
CA ASN A 11 -5.08 -19.03 14.06
C ASN A 11 -6.17 -19.71 13.19
N ASN A 12 -6.67 -20.84 13.70
CA ASN A 12 -7.78 -21.58 13.09
C ASN A 12 -9.10 -20.91 13.45
N ASP A 13 -9.64 -20.07 12.57
CA ASP A 13 -11.05 -19.68 12.62
C ASP A 13 -11.52 -19.06 11.28
N GLY A 14 -11.71 -19.86 10.22
CA GLY A 14 -12.39 -19.46 8.96
C GLY A 14 -11.90 -18.20 8.22
N ALA A 15 -10.84 -17.56 8.70
CA ALA A 15 -10.33 -16.29 8.24
C ALA A 15 -9.37 -16.56 7.09
N VAL A 16 -9.49 -15.78 6.02
CA VAL A 16 -8.49 -15.74 4.97
C VAL A 16 -7.13 -15.47 5.63
N GLU A 17 -6.23 -16.43 5.55
CA GLU A 17 -4.89 -16.31 6.11
C GLU A 17 -4.12 -15.26 5.32
N ILE A 18 -4.04 -14.04 5.86
CA ILE A 18 -3.24 -12.97 5.26
C ILE A 18 -1.76 -13.35 5.43
N SER A 19 -1.11 -13.68 4.32
CA SER A 19 0.32 -13.99 4.29
C SER A 19 1.11 -12.70 4.49
N ARG A 20 2.11 -12.76 5.38
CA ARG A 20 3.00 -11.63 5.71
C ARG A 20 4.43 -12.02 5.41
N THR A 21 5.08 -11.27 4.53
CA THR A 21 6.48 -11.47 4.19
C THR A 21 7.29 -10.21 4.46
N LEU A 22 8.53 -10.39 4.93
CA LEU A 22 9.47 -9.31 5.18
C LEU A 22 10.54 -9.32 4.09
N ARG A 23 10.83 -8.14 3.55
CA ARG A 23 11.80 -7.91 2.49
C ARG A 23 12.80 -6.84 2.92
N GLU A 24 14.06 -7.01 2.59
CA GLU A 24 15.11 -6.01 2.91
C GLU A 24 15.24 -4.93 1.83
N VAL A 25 14.93 -5.29 0.58
CA VAL A 25 15.08 -4.41 -0.58
C VAL A 25 13.88 -3.43 -0.67
N PRO A 26 14.12 -2.14 -0.97
CA PRO A 26 13.06 -1.16 -1.19
C PRO A 26 12.18 -1.48 -2.41
N PRO A 27 10.99 -0.84 -2.51
CA PRO A 27 10.18 -0.87 -3.72
C PRO A 27 10.97 -0.42 -4.95
N GLY A 28 10.70 -1.04 -6.10
CA GLY A 28 11.43 -0.76 -7.33
C GLY A 28 11.03 0.57 -7.96
N ASP A 29 9.73 0.82 -8.10
CA ASP A 29 9.24 1.95 -8.89
C ASP A 29 9.08 3.24 -8.09
N TYR A 30 8.60 3.15 -6.84
CA TYR A 30 8.24 4.34 -6.08
C TYR A 30 8.27 4.13 -4.57
N LEU A 31 8.82 5.11 -3.85
CA LEU A 31 8.81 5.18 -2.40
C LEU A 31 8.02 6.41 -1.93
N PHE A 32 6.87 6.18 -1.30
CA PHE A 32 6.07 7.24 -0.72
C PHE A 32 6.41 7.44 0.76
N GLN A 33 7.11 8.53 1.08
CA GLN A 33 7.52 8.84 2.44
C GLN A 33 6.57 9.83 3.11
N ILE A 34 6.02 9.43 4.26
CA ILE A 34 5.13 10.26 5.08
C ILE A 34 5.87 10.66 6.37
N LYS A 35 6.18 11.95 6.52
CA LYS A 35 6.93 12.44 7.70
C LYS A 35 6.06 12.68 8.93
N LEU A 36 4.80 13.12 8.75
CA LEU A 36 3.95 13.63 9.81
C LEU A 36 2.59 12.91 9.83
N PHE A 37 2.60 11.58 9.89
CA PHE A 37 1.37 10.77 9.81
C PHE A 37 0.33 11.15 10.86
N SER A 38 0.74 11.39 12.11
CA SER A 38 -0.17 11.76 13.21
C SER A 38 -0.90 13.10 12.99
N LEU A 39 -0.36 13.99 12.17
CA LEU A 39 -1.03 15.24 11.78
C LEU A 39 -1.99 14.97 10.62
N LEU A 40 -1.55 14.20 9.62
CA LEU A 40 -2.37 13.82 8.47
C LEU A 40 -3.62 13.04 8.90
N SER A 41 -3.50 12.14 9.89
CA SER A 41 -4.63 11.37 10.40
C SER A 41 -5.66 12.20 11.18
N LYS A 42 -5.33 13.44 11.55
CA LYS A 42 -6.23 14.37 12.27
C LYS A 42 -6.74 15.51 11.40
N ALA A 43 -6.24 15.64 10.17
CA ALA A 43 -6.66 16.68 9.26
C ALA A 43 -8.13 16.48 8.85
N GLU A 44 -8.78 17.58 8.48
CA GLU A 44 -10.15 17.53 7.94
C GLU A 44 -10.19 16.86 6.57
N GLU A 45 -9.12 17.04 5.78
CA GLU A 45 -8.93 16.36 4.50
C GLU A 45 -8.80 14.85 4.73
N LYS A 46 -9.61 14.07 4.01
CA LYS A 46 -9.73 12.63 4.20
C LYS A 46 -8.76 11.83 3.32
N ARG A 47 -8.17 12.49 2.30
CA ARG A 47 -7.33 11.87 1.28
C ARG A 47 -6.06 12.69 1.04
N PHE A 48 -4.94 12.01 0.94
CA PHE A 48 -3.65 12.59 0.56
C PHE A 48 -3.09 11.88 -0.66
N GLU A 49 -2.46 12.63 -1.55
CA GLU A 49 -1.87 12.09 -2.76
C GLU A 49 -0.35 12.20 -2.71
N SER A 50 0.34 11.21 -3.25
CA SER A 50 1.77 11.28 -3.49
C SER A 50 2.08 12.20 -4.67
N SER A 51 3.37 12.48 -4.88
CA SER A 51 3.83 12.95 -6.19
C SER A 51 3.58 11.88 -7.25
N ASP A 52 3.56 12.31 -8.51
CA ASP A 52 3.47 11.43 -9.65
C ASP A 52 4.78 10.63 -9.88
N PHE A 53 4.65 9.46 -10.47
CA PHE A 53 5.76 8.63 -10.91
C PHE A 53 5.40 7.86 -12.17
N GLU A 54 6.40 7.53 -12.97
CA GLU A 54 6.21 6.81 -14.22
C GLU A 54 6.68 5.36 -14.07
N SER A 55 5.84 4.41 -14.48
CA SER A 55 6.21 3.00 -14.60
C SER A 55 5.34 2.32 -15.64
N GLY A 56 5.92 1.39 -16.39
CA GLY A 56 5.21 0.67 -17.45
C GLY A 56 4.61 1.55 -18.56
N GLY A 57 5.14 2.78 -18.75
CA GLY A 57 4.64 3.73 -19.74
C GLY A 57 3.41 4.54 -19.31
N TYR A 58 3.03 4.48 -18.03
CA TYR A 58 1.91 5.24 -17.47
C TYR A 58 2.40 6.11 -16.31
N LYS A 59 1.72 7.24 -16.10
CA LYS A 59 1.88 8.06 -14.91
C LYS A 59 0.91 7.62 -13.81
N TRP A 60 1.46 7.43 -12.62
CA TRP A 60 0.76 6.92 -11.46
C TRP A 60 0.89 7.87 -10.27
N LYS A 61 -0.04 7.75 -9.33
CA LYS A 61 0.09 8.30 -7.97
C LYS A 61 -0.51 7.34 -6.96
N LEU A 62 -0.05 7.46 -5.72
CA LEU A 62 -0.67 6.80 -4.59
C LEU A 62 -1.68 7.72 -3.92
N CYS A 63 -2.86 7.20 -3.60
CA CYS A 63 -3.91 7.90 -2.87
C CYS A 63 -4.08 7.24 -1.50
N LEU A 64 -3.70 7.96 -0.45
CA LEU A 64 -3.75 7.52 0.93
C LEU A 64 -4.97 8.09 1.65
N TYR A 65 -5.69 7.22 2.35
CA TYR A 65 -6.72 7.57 3.31
C TYR A 65 -6.25 7.14 4.69
N PRO A 66 -5.70 8.06 5.52
CA PRO A 66 -5.09 7.71 6.79
C PRO A 66 -6.05 7.05 7.79
N ASN A 67 -7.35 7.37 7.68
CA ASN A 67 -8.41 6.81 8.51
C ASN A 67 -9.32 5.84 7.74
N GLY A 68 -8.86 5.40 6.58
CA GLY A 68 -9.56 4.48 5.71
C GLY A 68 -10.63 5.15 4.84
N TYR A 69 -11.04 4.43 3.80
CA TYR A 69 -12.11 4.87 2.90
C TYR A 69 -13.42 4.17 3.23
N GLU A 70 -14.31 4.85 3.96
CA GLU A 70 -15.55 4.25 4.49
C GLU A 70 -16.45 3.66 3.42
N LYS A 71 -16.48 4.27 2.22
CA LYS A 71 -17.30 3.79 1.09
C LYS A 71 -16.88 2.41 0.58
N GLU A 72 -15.67 1.95 0.92
CA GLU A 72 -15.13 0.65 0.52
C GLU A 72 -14.73 -0.18 1.74
N ASN A 73 -15.48 -0.07 2.84
CA ASN A 73 -15.26 -0.83 4.07
C ASN A 73 -13.89 -0.60 4.74
N GLY A 74 -13.23 0.54 4.46
CA GLY A 74 -11.91 0.86 5.04
C GLY A 74 -11.93 1.30 6.50
N LYS A 75 -13.08 1.32 7.17
CA LYS A 75 -13.22 1.83 8.54
C LYS A 75 -12.33 1.03 9.51
N GLY A 76 -11.51 1.74 10.29
CA GLY A 76 -10.57 1.14 11.24
C GLY A 76 -9.24 0.69 10.62
N HIS A 77 -9.03 0.96 9.33
CA HIS A 77 -7.81 0.65 8.60
C HIS A 77 -7.23 1.91 7.96
N ILE A 78 -5.99 1.79 7.48
CA ILE A 78 -5.43 2.73 6.51
C ILE A 78 -5.77 2.17 5.12
N SER A 79 -6.32 2.98 4.23
CA SER A 79 -6.54 2.59 2.84
C SER A 79 -5.52 3.27 1.93
N LEU A 80 -4.94 2.51 1.01
CA LEU A 80 -3.95 2.98 0.05
C LEU A 80 -4.32 2.45 -1.33
N TYR A 81 -4.35 3.35 -2.32
CA TYR A 81 -4.76 3.02 -3.69
C TYR A 81 -3.70 3.46 -4.69
N LEU A 82 -3.53 2.68 -5.76
CA LEU A 82 -2.77 3.06 -6.94
C LEU A 82 -3.73 3.66 -7.97
N ALA A 83 -3.45 4.86 -8.46
CA ALA A 83 -4.29 5.57 -9.42
C ALA A 83 -3.48 6.01 -10.65
N ILE A 84 -4.07 5.87 -11.83
CA ILE A 84 -3.54 6.41 -13.08
C ILE A 84 -3.86 7.91 -13.17
N LEU A 85 -2.88 8.71 -13.57
CA LEU A 85 -3.08 10.11 -13.95
C LEU A 85 -3.59 10.20 -15.39
N GLU A 86 -4.30 11.30 -15.69
CA GLU A 86 -4.78 11.60 -17.05
C GLU A 86 -5.68 10.48 -17.62
N ALA A 87 -6.31 9.69 -16.74
CA ALA A 87 -7.25 8.61 -17.08
C ALA A 87 -8.45 9.09 -17.92
N ASP A 88 -8.80 10.37 -17.79
CA ASP A 88 -9.84 11.08 -18.54
C ASP A 88 -9.43 11.42 -19.98
N THR A 89 -8.12 11.44 -20.26
CA THR A 89 -7.59 11.65 -21.61
C THR A 89 -7.57 10.36 -22.44
N LEU A 90 -7.75 9.21 -21.80
CA LEU A 90 -7.69 7.91 -22.44
C LEU A 90 -9.02 7.57 -23.16
N PRO A 91 -8.97 6.79 -24.26
CA PRO A 91 -10.16 6.46 -25.05
C PRO A 91 -11.26 5.79 -24.23
N PHE A 92 -12.52 5.98 -24.61
CA PHE A 92 -13.63 5.29 -23.96
C PHE A 92 -13.45 3.77 -23.97
N GLY A 93 -13.64 3.13 -22.81
CA GLY A 93 -13.48 1.68 -22.66
C GLY A 93 -12.04 1.20 -22.52
N TRP A 94 -11.08 2.10 -22.26
CA TRP A 94 -9.71 1.70 -21.99
C TRP A 94 -9.59 0.89 -20.68
N GLU A 95 -8.65 -0.03 -20.67
CA GLU A 95 -8.24 -0.78 -19.49
C GLU A 95 -6.72 -0.93 -19.49
N VAL A 96 -6.15 -1.12 -18.30
CA VAL A 96 -4.76 -1.51 -18.14
C VAL A 96 -4.69 -2.74 -17.25
N ASN A 97 -3.86 -3.70 -17.64
CA ASN A 97 -3.57 -4.86 -16.81
C ASN A 97 -2.32 -4.55 -15.98
N VAL A 98 -2.46 -4.52 -14.66
CA VAL A 98 -1.40 -4.12 -13.74
C VAL A 98 -1.12 -5.26 -12.77
N LYS A 99 0.15 -5.66 -12.68
CA LYS A 99 0.65 -6.43 -11.55
C LYS A 99 1.49 -5.50 -10.68
N PHE A 100 1.01 -5.23 -9.47
CA PHE A 100 1.71 -4.37 -8.52
C PHE A 100 1.76 -5.02 -7.14
N GLU A 101 2.74 -4.61 -6.35
CA GLU A 101 2.91 -5.00 -4.96
C GLU A 101 3.08 -3.74 -4.12
N LEU A 102 2.34 -3.64 -3.01
CA LEU A 102 2.44 -2.53 -2.06
C LEU A 102 3.16 -3.01 -0.80
N PHE A 103 4.05 -2.16 -0.30
CA PHE A 103 4.85 -2.45 0.87
C PHE A 103 4.65 -1.38 1.94
N VAL A 104 4.64 -1.79 3.20
CA VAL A 104 4.73 -0.89 4.36
C VAL A 104 6.09 -1.07 4.99
N TYR A 105 6.84 0.01 5.17
CA TYR A 105 8.13 -0.06 5.84
C TYR A 105 7.94 -0.20 7.36
N ASP A 106 8.43 -1.30 7.90
CA ASP A 106 8.44 -1.60 9.33
C ASP A 106 9.73 -1.06 9.96
N HIS A 107 9.60 0.12 10.56
CA HIS A 107 10.70 0.79 11.26
C HIS A 107 11.28 0.00 12.44
N MET A 108 10.54 -0.95 13.02
CA MET A 108 11.03 -1.74 14.15
C MET A 108 11.99 -2.85 13.68
N ARG A 109 11.74 -3.38 12.48
CA ARG A 109 12.51 -4.50 11.91
C ARG A 109 13.48 -4.07 10.82
N ASP A 110 13.41 -2.80 10.40
CA ASP A 110 14.16 -2.24 9.28
C ASP A 110 13.93 -3.04 7.97
N LYS A 111 12.67 -3.37 7.70
CA LYS A 111 12.25 -4.20 6.56
C LYS A 111 10.92 -3.74 5.97
N TYR A 112 10.69 -4.07 4.71
CA TYR A 112 9.44 -3.85 4.00
C TYR A 112 8.50 -5.04 4.20
N LEU A 113 7.34 -4.79 4.80
CA LEU A 113 6.26 -5.75 4.99
C LEU A 113 5.36 -5.77 3.75
N THR A 114 5.12 -6.98 3.23
CA THR A 114 4.14 -7.25 2.17
C THR A 114 2.96 -8.02 2.76
N LEU A 115 1.74 -7.70 2.33
CA LEU A 115 0.50 -8.38 2.70
C LEU A 115 -0.05 -9.05 1.42
N GLN A 116 -0.21 -10.37 1.42
CA GLN A 116 -0.68 -11.16 0.28
C GLN A 116 -1.83 -12.10 0.68
#